data_AF-A0A522G350-F1
#
_entry.id   AF-A0A522G350-F1
#
_cell.length_a   1.000
_cell.length_b   1.000
_cell.length_c   1.000
_cell.angle_alpha   90.00
_cell.angle_beta   90.00
_cell.angle_gamma   90.00
#
_symmetry.space_group_name_H-M   'P 1'
#
loop_
_entity.id
_entity.type
_entity.pdbx_description
1 polymer ?
#
loop_
_entity_poly.entity_id
_entity_poly.type
_entity_poly.pdbx_seq_one_letter_code
_entity_poly.pdbx_strand_id
1 'polypeptide(L)'
;MRRQGMMKGSLTGLVLAVAVVCCPIAQARFLTPDPVPPKAGDLFSFNRYAYARNNPIINIDPRGMYACGSKDKATCTRINGFVNTLHSAMSHLNPHSAAYTHLDAVSKHIGTLGDGNGVTLAAGSLAKDTVAQANSSTLMTVDVKQAAAISSVFQKFNPTMSPQQLANAFGAEALAHEGQHQLDYMNPKIRYPTDRASEHTTEMNAYRTEIGVARGLGVSNDLYAPRATAADINARIDQAANTSTDAFCQSNGC
;
A
#
# COMPACT_ATOMS: atom_id res chain seq x y z
N MET A 1 -55.48 -10.79 28.93
CA MET A 1 -56.36 -10.56 27.75
C MET A 1 -55.56 -9.82 26.67
N ARG A 2 -55.49 -10.39 25.45
CA ARG A 2 -55.13 -9.83 24.13
C ARG A 2 -53.79 -9.07 23.98
N ARG A 3 -52.73 -9.64 23.40
CA ARG A 3 -52.39 -9.88 21.96
C ARG A 3 -52.28 -8.62 21.07
N GLN A 4 -51.03 -8.44 20.60
CA GLN A 4 -50.57 -8.19 19.23
C GLN A 4 -50.89 -6.85 18.52
N GLY A 5 -49.80 -6.13 18.21
CA GLY A 5 -49.62 -5.36 16.98
C GLY A 5 -48.21 -5.64 16.45
N MET A 6 -48.12 -6.47 15.41
CA MET A 6 -46.91 -6.82 14.66
C MET A 6 -47.11 -6.33 13.22
N MET A 7 -46.02 -5.92 12.56
CA MET A 7 -45.78 -5.61 11.13
C MET A 7 -45.32 -4.15 10.90
N LYS A 8 -44.34 -3.79 10.06
CA LYS A 8 -43.38 -4.50 9.18
C LYS A 8 -42.39 -3.45 8.60
N GLY A 9 -41.09 -3.78 8.48
CA GLY A 9 -40.08 -3.32 7.48
C GLY A 9 -39.73 -1.80 7.41
N SER A 10 -38.48 -1.37 7.32
CA SER A 10 -37.49 -1.71 6.29
C SER A 10 -36.05 -1.63 6.83
N LEU A 11 -35.33 -2.76 6.74
CA LEU A 11 -33.88 -2.87 6.83
C LEU A 11 -33.29 -2.49 5.47
N THR A 12 -32.41 -1.50 5.42
CA THR A 12 -31.38 -1.35 4.37
C THR A 12 -30.20 -0.56 4.95
N GLY A 13 -29.51 -1.19 5.89
CA GLY A 13 -28.13 -0.88 6.27
C GLY A 13 -27.29 -2.13 6.01
N LEU A 14 -27.26 -2.58 4.77
CA LEU A 14 -26.56 -3.78 4.33
C LEU A 14 -25.08 -3.43 4.14
N VAL A 15 -24.22 -3.78 5.10
CA VAL A 15 -22.85 -4.17 4.75
C VAL A 15 -22.59 -5.53 5.37
N LEU A 16 -22.39 -6.45 4.45
CA LEU A 16 -22.41 -7.89 4.56
C LEU A 16 -21.14 -8.38 5.28
N ALA A 17 -21.32 -8.89 6.51
CA ALA A 17 -20.50 -9.98 7.00
C ALA A 17 -20.90 -11.24 6.22
N VAL A 18 -19.99 -11.84 5.45
CA VAL A 18 -20.20 -13.20 4.93
C VAL A 18 -19.79 -14.19 6.03
N ALA A 19 -20.82 -14.60 6.76
CA ALA A 19 -21.04 -15.91 7.38
C ALA A 19 -19.93 -16.51 8.25
N VAL A 20 -19.95 -16.17 9.54
CA VAL A 20 -19.90 -17.22 10.57
C VAL A 20 -21.31 -17.36 11.13
N VAL A 21 -21.97 -18.42 10.68
CA VAL A 21 -23.30 -18.86 11.11
C VAL A 21 -23.32 -19.02 12.64
N CYS A 22 -24.24 -18.28 13.27
CA CYS A 22 -24.91 -18.58 14.53
C CYS A 22 -24.11 -19.37 15.58
N CYS A 23 -23.17 -18.69 16.27
CA CYS A 23 -22.71 -19.10 17.60
C CYS A 23 -22.16 -17.86 18.33
N PRO A 24 -22.76 -17.41 19.45
CA PRO A 24 -22.43 -16.14 20.08
C PRO A 24 -21.22 -16.31 21.01
N ILE A 25 -20.04 -16.57 20.46
CA ILE A 25 -18.79 -16.28 21.18
C ILE A 25 -17.75 -15.81 20.17
N ALA A 26 -17.88 -14.57 19.70
CA ALA A 26 -16.72 -13.84 19.22
C ALA A 26 -15.82 -13.62 20.45
N GLN A 27 -14.91 -14.56 20.70
CA GLN A 27 -13.95 -14.44 21.79
C GLN A 27 -13.02 -13.28 21.43
N ALA A 28 -13.06 -12.19 22.20
CA ALA A 28 -12.17 -11.03 22.05
C ALA A 28 -10.75 -11.37 22.51
N ARG A 29 -10.15 -12.39 21.88
CA ARG A 29 -8.85 -12.97 22.17
C ARG A 29 -8.16 -13.34 20.87
N PHE A 30 -6.84 -13.41 20.90
CA PHE A 30 -6.10 -13.92 19.75
C PHE A 30 -6.36 -15.41 19.52
N LEU A 31 -6.40 -15.84 18.27
CA LEU A 31 -6.53 -17.25 17.88
C LEU A 31 -5.18 -17.99 17.93
N THR A 32 -4.09 -17.25 18.08
CA THR A 32 -2.71 -17.73 18.24
C THR A 32 -2.01 -16.92 19.34
N PRO A 33 -0.95 -17.44 19.99
CA PRO A 33 -0.21 -16.67 20.99
C PRO A 33 0.41 -15.39 20.39
N ASP A 34 0.29 -14.26 21.09
CA ASP A 34 0.97 -13.00 20.80
C ASP A 34 2.49 -13.25 20.67
N PRO A 35 3.12 -12.93 19.52
CA PRO A 35 4.54 -13.19 19.29
C PRO A 35 5.48 -12.33 20.16
N VAL A 36 4.97 -11.32 20.87
CA VAL A 36 5.74 -10.50 21.79
C VAL A 36 6.10 -11.32 23.05
N PRO A 37 7.39 -11.49 23.38
CA PRO A 37 7.78 -12.22 24.57
C PRO A 37 7.40 -11.44 25.84
N PRO A 38 7.00 -12.13 26.93
CA PRO A 38 6.75 -11.49 28.21
C PRO A 38 7.96 -10.68 28.69
N LYS A 39 7.72 -9.50 29.25
CA LYS A 39 8.76 -8.63 29.81
C LYS A 39 8.67 -8.63 31.33
N ALA A 40 9.81 -8.77 32.00
CA ALA A 40 9.87 -8.61 33.46
C ALA A 40 9.29 -7.24 33.87
N GLY A 41 8.31 -7.26 34.77
CA GLY A 41 7.57 -6.06 35.21
C GLY A 41 6.31 -5.71 34.40
N ASP A 42 6.00 -6.39 33.29
CA ASP A 42 4.74 -6.21 32.54
C ASP A 42 3.74 -7.34 32.85
N LEU A 43 2.90 -7.12 33.85
CA LEU A 43 1.89 -8.06 34.32
C LEU A 43 0.88 -8.47 33.23
N PHE A 44 0.66 -7.64 32.21
CA PHE A 44 -0.31 -7.92 31.16
C PHE A 44 0.27 -8.78 30.03
N SER A 45 1.60 -8.93 29.95
CA SER A 45 2.29 -9.71 28.92
C SER A 45 2.30 -11.23 29.16
N PHE A 46 1.84 -11.69 30.34
CA PHE A 46 1.76 -13.13 30.67
C PHE A 46 0.61 -13.85 29.96
N ASN A 47 -0.51 -13.17 29.73
CA ASN A 47 -1.62 -13.73 28.95
C ASN A 47 -1.45 -13.36 27.48
N ARG A 48 -0.76 -14.21 26.74
CA ARG A 48 -0.47 -14.04 25.30
C ARG A 48 -1.69 -14.15 24.39
N TYR A 49 -2.89 -14.30 24.93
CA TYR A 49 -4.14 -14.31 24.17
C TYR A 49 -5.05 -13.13 24.51
N ALA A 50 -4.69 -12.30 25.49
CA ALA A 50 -5.47 -11.14 25.90
C ALA A 50 -5.32 -10.00 24.89
N TYR A 51 -6.44 -9.57 24.30
CA TYR A 51 -6.46 -8.38 23.47
C TYR A 51 -6.42 -7.11 24.33
N ALA A 52 -5.59 -6.13 23.94
CA ALA A 52 -5.59 -4.78 24.50
C ALA A 52 -5.55 -4.72 26.05
N ARG A 53 -4.73 -5.57 26.69
CA ARG A 53 -4.66 -5.70 28.17
C ARG A 53 -6.05 -5.90 28.84
N ASN A 54 -6.97 -6.60 28.15
CA ASN A 54 -8.37 -6.79 28.53
C ASN A 54 -9.21 -5.50 28.68
N ASN A 55 -8.76 -4.37 28.12
CA ASN A 55 -9.55 -3.15 28.09
C ASN A 55 -9.48 -2.47 26.71
N PRO A 56 -10.25 -2.97 25.73
CA PRO A 56 -10.25 -2.47 24.36
C PRO A 56 -10.95 -1.11 24.18
N ILE A 57 -11.52 -0.55 25.25
CA ILE A 57 -12.17 0.77 25.23
C ILE A 57 -11.12 1.89 25.33
N ILE A 58 -10.04 1.67 26.09
CA ILE A 58 -8.99 2.67 26.32
C ILE A 58 -7.61 2.23 25.81
N ASN A 59 -7.41 0.93 25.59
CA ASN A 59 -6.21 0.39 25.00
C ASN A 59 -6.53 -0.11 23.60
N ILE A 60 -5.70 0.29 22.65
CA ILE A 60 -5.62 -0.32 21.34
C ILE A 60 -4.28 -1.05 21.34
N ASP A 61 -4.21 -2.28 20.86
CA ASP A 61 -2.93 -2.98 20.74
C ASP A 61 -2.02 -2.23 19.74
N PRO A 62 -0.95 -1.54 20.21
CA PRO A 62 -0.18 -0.63 19.37
C PRO A 62 0.81 -1.34 18.43
N ARG A 63 0.84 -2.68 18.40
CA ARG A 63 1.81 -3.47 17.59
C ARG A 63 1.19 -4.18 16.38
N GLY A 64 -0.04 -3.84 16.00
CA GLY A 64 -0.50 -4.14 14.64
C GLY A 64 0.52 -3.56 13.67
N MET A 65 0.86 -4.22 12.58
CA MET A 65 1.90 -3.80 11.63
C MET A 65 1.25 -3.46 10.28
N TYR A 66 1.88 -2.69 9.35
CA TYR A 66 1.69 -3.17 7.98
C TYR A 66 2.27 -4.58 7.96
N ALA A 67 1.46 -5.57 7.64
CA ALA A 67 1.94 -6.94 7.69
C ALA A 67 2.85 -7.16 6.48
N CYS A 68 4.10 -7.56 6.70
CA CYS A 68 4.82 -8.23 5.63
C CYS A 68 4.20 -9.62 5.49
N GLY A 69 3.45 -9.84 4.41
CA GLY A 69 2.72 -11.10 4.17
C GLY A 69 3.62 -12.31 3.83
N SER A 70 4.94 -12.23 4.09
CA SER A 70 5.91 -13.27 3.77
C SER A 70 6.45 -13.96 5.02
N LYS A 71 6.67 -15.27 4.94
CA LYS A 71 7.41 -16.03 5.96
C LYS A 71 8.93 -15.86 5.84
N ASP A 72 9.42 -15.35 4.72
CA ASP A 72 10.84 -15.09 4.50
C ASP A 72 11.25 -13.70 5.01
N LYS A 73 12.09 -13.70 6.06
CA LYS A 73 12.61 -12.48 6.69
C LYS A 73 13.45 -11.64 5.72
N ALA A 74 14.19 -12.27 4.79
CA ALA A 74 15.02 -11.54 3.85
C ALA A 74 14.17 -10.74 2.86
N THR A 75 13.09 -11.34 2.37
CA THR A 75 12.10 -10.65 1.53
C THR A 75 11.41 -9.50 2.29
N CYS A 76 10.98 -9.72 3.54
CA CYS A 76 10.40 -8.63 4.34
C CYS A 76 11.39 -7.48 4.60
N THR A 77 12.66 -7.79 4.78
CA THR A 77 13.72 -6.78 4.93
C THR A 77 13.85 -5.93 3.67
N ARG A 78 13.75 -6.54 2.48
CA ARG A 78 13.77 -5.82 1.20
C ARG A 78 12.55 -4.93 1.03
N ILE A 79 11.35 -5.44 1.29
CA ILE A 79 10.10 -4.64 1.23
C ILE A 79 10.19 -3.45 2.20
N ASN A 80 10.67 -3.67 3.43
CA ASN A 80 10.87 -2.56 4.38
C ASN A 80 11.94 -1.57 3.89
N GLY A 81 12.95 -2.04 3.16
CA GLY A 81 13.91 -1.20 2.46
C GLY A 81 13.27 -0.28 1.42
N PHE A 82 12.24 -0.75 0.71
CA PHE A 82 11.46 0.06 -0.25
C PHE A 82 10.67 1.15 0.49
N VAL A 83 9.96 0.79 1.57
CA VAL A 83 9.21 1.75 2.40
C VAL A 83 10.12 2.83 2.97
N ASN A 84 11.27 2.44 3.53
CA ASN A 84 12.26 3.40 4.05
C ASN A 84 12.83 4.31 2.95
N THR A 85 12.99 3.79 1.73
CA THR A 85 13.47 4.55 0.58
C THR A 85 12.40 5.56 0.12
N LEU A 86 11.12 5.19 0.16
CA LEU A 86 9.99 6.10 -0.06
C LEU A 86 10.01 7.27 0.94
N HIS A 87 10.15 6.97 2.24
CA HIS A 87 10.27 8.00 3.28
C HIS A 87 11.49 8.89 3.11
N SER A 88 12.64 8.31 2.72
CA SER A 88 13.85 9.07 2.44
C SER A 88 13.67 10.03 1.26
N ALA A 89 13.01 9.58 0.18
CA ALA A 89 12.76 10.41 -0.99
C ALA A 89 11.95 11.67 -0.63
N MET A 90 10.92 11.54 0.22
CA MET A 90 10.12 12.67 0.68
C MET A 90 10.95 13.75 1.39
N SER A 91 11.98 13.37 2.15
CA SER A 91 12.81 14.33 2.90
C SER A 91 13.63 15.27 1.99
N HIS A 92 13.78 14.92 0.70
CA HIS A 92 14.49 15.70 -0.31
C HIS A 92 13.56 16.49 -1.24
N LEU A 93 12.24 16.38 -1.07
CA LEU A 93 11.26 17.15 -1.83
C LEU A 93 10.94 18.48 -1.13
N ASN A 94 10.50 19.48 -1.89
CA ASN A 94 9.93 20.70 -1.33
C ASN A 94 8.59 20.34 -0.63
N PRO A 95 8.42 20.62 0.68
CA PRO A 95 7.19 20.31 1.44
C PRO A 95 5.90 20.94 0.89
N HIS A 96 6.02 21.99 0.06
CA HIS A 96 4.89 22.67 -0.57
C HIS A 96 4.66 22.26 -2.03
N SER A 97 5.41 21.26 -2.53
CA SER A 97 5.22 20.74 -3.88
C SER A 97 4.11 19.70 -3.94
N ALA A 98 3.42 19.62 -5.08
CA ALA A 98 2.43 18.57 -5.33
C ALA A 98 3.03 17.16 -5.16
N ALA A 99 4.27 16.94 -5.61
CA ALA A 99 4.96 15.66 -5.46
C ALA A 99 5.11 15.26 -3.98
N TYR A 100 5.46 16.21 -3.09
CA TYR A 100 5.51 15.95 -1.66
C TYR A 100 4.12 15.62 -1.11
N THR A 101 3.09 16.40 -1.46
CA THR A 101 1.72 16.16 -0.98
C THR A 101 1.20 14.76 -1.35
N HIS A 102 1.40 14.33 -2.59
CA HIS A 102 0.99 13.00 -3.03
C HIS A 102 1.78 11.89 -2.31
N LEU A 103 3.11 12.02 -2.25
CA LEU A 103 3.94 11.01 -1.63
C LEU A 103 3.76 10.93 -0.11
N ASP A 104 3.46 12.04 0.55
CA ASP A 104 3.11 12.10 1.97
C ASP A 104 1.79 11.39 2.27
N ALA A 105 0.77 11.54 1.41
CA ALA A 105 -0.47 10.80 1.56
C ALA A 105 -0.25 9.28 1.45
N VAL A 106 0.53 8.83 0.47
CA VAL A 106 0.87 7.41 0.31
C VAL A 106 1.73 6.90 1.45
N SER A 107 2.75 7.66 1.88
CA SER A 107 3.58 7.31 3.04
C SER A 107 2.73 7.13 4.29
N LYS A 108 1.77 8.02 4.56
CA LYS A 108 0.84 7.88 5.69
C LYS A 108 -0.09 6.69 5.54
N HIS A 109 -0.52 6.38 4.33
CA HIS A 109 -1.37 5.22 4.06
C HIS A 109 -0.63 3.90 4.28
N ILE A 110 0.58 3.76 3.71
CA ILE A 110 1.43 2.56 3.86
C ILE A 110 1.94 2.45 5.29
N GLY A 111 2.29 3.59 5.90
CA GLY A 111 2.76 3.69 7.26
C GLY A 111 4.16 3.12 7.45
N THR A 112 4.41 2.58 8.63
CA THR A 112 5.68 1.95 9.01
C THR A 112 5.48 0.48 9.32
N LEU A 113 6.54 -0.32 9.17
CA LEU A 113 6.51 -1.72 9.56
C LEU A 113 6.21 -1.81 11.05
N GLY A 114 5.00 -2.22 11.42
CA GLY A 114 4.64 -2.32 12.82
C GLY A 114 3.59 -1.35 13.36
N ASP A 115 2.90 -0.55 12.54
CA ASP A 115 1.97 0.49 13.03
C ASP A 115 0.46 0.17 13.05
N GLY A 116 -0.02 -0.80 12.28
CA GLY A 116 -1.35 -1.38 12.49
C GLY A 116 -2.45 -0.59 11.81
N ASN A 117 -2.06 0.18 10.80
CA ASN A 117 -2.95 0.90 9.90
C ASN A 117 -3.83 -0.01 9.03
N GLY A 118 -3.65 -1.33 9.11
CA GLY A 118 -4.44 -2.33 8.40
C GLY A 118 -3.93 -2.65 6.98
N VAL A 119 -2.85 -2.00 6.53
CA VAL A 119 -2.22 -2.29 5.24
C VAL A 119 -1.36 -3.56 5.32
N THR A 120 -1.26 -4.31 4.23
CA THR A 120 -0.43 -5.51 4.11
C THR A 120 0.36 -5.43 2.82
N LEU A 121 1.70 -5.51 2.91
CA LEU A 121 2.59 -5.66 1.77
C LEU A 121 3.00 -7.13 1.69
N ALA A 122 2.29 -7.90 0.90
CA ALA A 122 2.51 -9.33 0.72
C ALA A 122 3.58 -9.58 -0.33
N ALA A 123 4.54 -10.47 -0.04
CA ALA A 123 5.46 -10.91 -1.09
C ALA A 123 4.74 -11.86 -2.04
N GLY A 124 4.94 -11.67 -3.34
CA GLY A 124 4.39 -12.56 -4.36
C GLY A 124 5.20 -12.51 -5.64
N SER A 125 4.91 -13.44 -6.54
CA SER A 125 5.42 -13.39 -7.92
C SER A 125 4.41 -12.65 -8.78
N LEU A 126 4.88 -11.65 -9.51
CA LEU A 126 4.03 -10.87 -10.43
C LEU A 126 4.42 -11.15 -11.89
N ALA A 127 3.64 -10.59 -12.82
CA ALA A 127 3.96 -10.64 -14.22
C ALA A 127 5.30 -9.95 -14.51
N LYS A 128 5.89 -10.27 -15.67
CA LYS A 128 7.13 -9.62 -16.10
C LYS A 128 6.93 -8.10 -16.13
N ASP A 129 7.95 -7.37 -15.71
CA ASP A 129 8.00 -5.92 -15.60
C ASP A 129 7.00 -5.28 -14.59
N THR A 130 6.35 -6.08 -13.73
CA THR A 130 5.50 -5.60 -12.62
C THR A 130 6.19 -5.79 -11.26
N VAL A 131 6.41 -4.70 -10.51
CA VAL A 131 7.08 -4.74 -9.20
C VAL A 131 6.09 -4.86 -8.04
N ALA A 132 4.95 -4.20 -8.14
CA ALA A 132 3.90 -4.24 -7.13
C ALA A 132 2.53 -4.23 -7.80
N GLN A 133 1.49 -4.61 -7.03
CA GLN A 133 0.10 -4.56 -7.48
C GLN A 133 -0.83 -4.31 -6.28
N ALA A 134 -1.67 -3.28 -6.35
CA ALA A 134 -2.73 -3.01 -5.40
C ALA A 134 -3.90 -3.99 -5.61
N ASN A 135 -3.99 -5.02 -4.76
CA ASN A 135 -5.09 -6.00 -4.81
C ASN A 135 -6.38 -5.47 -4.17
N SER A 136 -6.25 -4.54 -3.22
CA SER A 136 -7.36 -3.87 -2.55
C SER A 136 -6.86 -2.58 -1.89
N SER A 137 -7.76 -1.81 -1.25
CA SER A 137 -7.40 -0.64 -0.44
C SER A 137 -6.47 -0.92 0.74
N THR A 138 -6.21 -2.18 1.07
CA THR A 138 -5.33 -2.56 2.20
C THR A 138 -4.35 -3.67 1.89
N LEU A 139 -4.40 -4.31 0.71
CA LEU A 139 -3.49 -5.39 0.34
C LEU A 139 -2.74 -5.06 -0.94
N MET A 140 -1.42 -5.05 -0.88
CA MET A 140 -0.53 -4.90 -2.03
C MET A 140 0.39 -6.11 -2.14
N THR A 141 0.55 -6.64 -3.35
CA THR A 141 1.54 -7.68 -3.65
C THR A 141 2.81 -7.00 -4.11
N VAL A 142 3.98 -7.47 -3.66
CA VAL A 142 5.30 -6.92 -3.99
C VAL A 142 6.23 -8.04 -4.43
N ASP A 143 6.80 -7.90 -5.62
CA ASP A 143 7.83 -8.79 -6.16
C ASP A 143 9.20 -8.11 -6.12
N VAL A 144 9.96 -8.42 -5.06
CA VAL A 144 11.31 -7.86 -4.85
C VAL A 144 12.31 -8.28 -5.93
N LYS A 145 12.05 -9.35 -6.69
CA LYS A 145 12.95 -9.78 -7.78
C LYS A 145 12.74 -8.91 -9.01
N GLN A 146 11.49 -8.54 -9.28
CA GLN A 146 11.14 -7.66 -10.40
C GLN A 146 11.74 -6.26 -10.22
N ALA A 147 11.75 -5.73 -8.99
CA ALA A 147 12.44 -4.48 -8.67
C ALA A 147 13.93 -4.52 -9.07
N ALA A 148 14.63 -5.61 -8.73
CA ALA A 148 16.04 -5.80 -9.07
C ALA A 148 16.26 -5.99 -10.59
N ALA A 149 15.36 -6.69 -11.27
CA ALA A 149 15.45 -6.94 -12.70
C ALA A 149 15.29 -5.65 -13.51
N ILE A 150 14.22 -4.87 -13.24
CA ILE A 150 13.92 -3.64 -13.97
C ILE A 150 14.98 -2.57 -13.70
N SER A 151 15.33 -2.35 -12.43
CA SER A 151 16.33 -1.34 -12.05
C SER A 151 17.70 -1.56 -12.71
N SER A 152 18.08 -2.82 -12.97
CA SER A 152 19.37 -3.14 -13.59
C SER A 152 19.57 -2.48 -14.97
N VAL A 153 18.49 -2.27 -15.74
CA VAL A 153 18.53 -1.62 -17.05
C VAL A 153 18.89 -0.12 -16.93
N PHE A 154 18.58 0.48 -15.77
CA PHE A 154 18.82 1.89 -15.47
C PHE A 154 20.14 2.16 -14.77
N GLN A 155 20.93 1.12 -14.46
CA GLN A 155 22.20 1.26 -13.74
C GLN A 155 23.18 2.22 -14.43
N LYS A 156 23.21 2.22 -15.77
CA LYS A 156 24.07 3.13 -16.56
C LYS A 156 23.69 4.60 -16.44
N PHE A 157 22.43 4.90 -16.11
CA PHE A 157 21.94 6.26 -15.93
C PHE A 157 22.03 6.73 -14.47
N ASN A 158 22.32 5.81 -13.55
CA ASN A 158 22.43 6.05 -12.11
C ASN A 158 23.79 5.56 -11.56
N PRO A 159 24.92 6.07 -12.07
CA PRO A 159 26.24 5.51 -11.81
C PRO A 159 26.71 5.63 -10.35
N THR A 160 26.09 6.51 -9.56
CA THR A 160 26.42 6.74 -8.14
C THR A 160 25.69 5.78 -7.19
N MET A 161 24.72 5.01 -7.68
CA MET A 161 23.94 4.08 -6.87
C MET A 161 24.42 2.65 -7.05
N SER A 162 24.55 1.92 -5.95
CA SER A 162 24.72 0.46 -6.02
C SER A 162 23.46 -0.21 -6.59
N PRO A 163 23.58 -1.44 -7.14
CA PRO A 163 22.42 -2.19 -7.63
C PRO A 163 21.30 -2.34 -6.60
N GLN A 164 21.65 -2.53 -5.32
CA GLN A 164 20.66 -2.65 -4.25
C GLN A 164 19.97 -1.32 -3.93
N GLN A 165 20.70 -0.19 -3.95
CA GLN A 165 20.08 1.13 -3.76
C GLN A 165 19.12 1.44 -4.91
N LEU A 166 19.49 1.11 -6.14
CA LEU A 166 18.63 1.32 -7.31
C LEU A 166 17.40 0.41 -7.29
N ALA A 167 17.56 -0.87 -6.93
CA ALA A 167 16.44 -1.77 -6.70
C ALA A 167 15.49 -1.26 -5.61
N ASN A 168 16.02 -0.66 -4.54
CA ASN A 168 15.19 -0.05 -3.50
C ASN A 168 14.44 1.19 -3.99
N ALA A 169 15.04 2.00 -4.86
CA ALA A 169 14.37 3.15 -5.48
C ALA A 169 13.21 2.72 -6.37
N PHE A 170 13.42 1.76 -7.27
CA PHE A 170 12.37 1.21 -8.13
C PHE A 170 11.27 0.50 -7.33
N GLY A 171 11.65 -0.20 -6.24
CA GLY A 171 10.68 -0.76 -5.31
C GLY A 171 9.84 0.33 -4.62
N ALA A 172 10.46 1.43 -4.17
CA ALA A 172 9.77 2.55 -3.56
C ALA A 172 8.85 3.30 -4.54
N GLU A 173 9.28 3.46 -5.79
CA GLU A 173 8.48 3.99 -6.91
C GLU A 173 7.21 3.15 -7.09
N ALA A 174 7.34 1.83 -7.17
CA ALA A 174 6.20 0.93 -7.29
C ALA A 174 5.26 0.98 -6.07
N LEU A 175 5.80 1.06 -4.85
CA LEU A 175 4.96 1.25 -3.65
C LEU A 175 4.19 2.58 -3.68
N ALA A 176 4.83 3.65 -4.16
CA ALA A 176 4.20 4.95 -4.30
C ALA A 176 3.06 4.93 -5.33
N HIS A 177 3.29 4.26 -6.46
CA HIS A 177 2.31 4.05 -7.52
C HIS A 177 1.09 3.28 -7.01
N GLU A 178 1.31 2.06 -6.51
CA GLU A 178 0.23 1.20 -6.04
C GLU A 178 -0.47 1.76 -4.81
N GLY A 179 0.26 2.41 -3.91
CA GLY A 179 -0.33 3.07 -2.74
C GLY A 179 -1.27 4.20 -3.12
N GLN A 180 -1.02 4.90 -4.23
CA GLN A 180 -1.96 5.90 -4.76
C GLN A 180 -3.24 5.25 -5.30
N HIS A 181 -3.16 4.09 -5.97
CA HIS A 181 -4.37 3.33 -6.33
C HIS A 181 -5.20 2.95 -5.09
N GLN A 182 -4.55 2.52 -4.01
CA GLN A 182 -5.25 2.19 -2.76
C GLN A 182 -5.99 3.42 -2.18
N LEU A 183 -5.35 4.61 -2.22
CA LEU A 183 -5.98 5.87 -1.83
C LEU A 183 -7.18 6.23 -2.73
N ASP A 184 -7.04 6.06 -4.04
CA ASP A 184 -8.08 6.34 -5.01
C ASP A 184 -9.30 5.42 -4.81
N TYR A 185 -9.07 4.14 -4.51
CA TYR A 185 -10.13 3.18 -4.18
C TYR A 185 -10.93 3.58 -2.94
N MET A 186 -10.27 4.18 -1.93
CA MET A 186 -10.93 4.66 -0.72
C MET A 186 -11.62 6.02 -0.89
N ASN A 187 -11.28 6.77 -1.93
CA ASN A 187 -11.86 8.09 -2.17
C ASN A 187 -13.30 7.92 -2.69
N PRO A 188 -14.33 8.42 -1.98
CA PRO A 188 -15.72 8.23 -2.37
C PRO A 188 -16.10 8.88 -3.70
N LYS A 189 -15.28 9.80 -4.22
CA LYS A 189 -15.45 10.47 -5.52
C LYS A 189 -14.74 9.75 -6.67
N ILE A 190 -13.69 8.98 -6.39
CA ILE A 190 -12.89 8.28 -7.41
C ILE A 190 -13.30 6.80 -7.42
N ARG A 191 -13.13 6.12 -6.29
CA ARG A 191 -13.43 4.68 -6.08
C ARG A 191 -12.62 3.81 -7.03
N TYR A 192 -12.94 2.52 -7.06
CA TYR A 192 -12.39 1.60 -8.04
C TYR A 192 -12.87 1.99 -9.45
N PRO A 193 -11.99 2.09 -10.44
CA PRO A 193 -12.33 2.53 -11.80
C PRO A 193 -13.24 1.51 -12.50
N THR A 194 -14.21 2.03 -13.26
CA THR A 194 -15.21 1.21 -13.97
C THR A 194 -15.25 1.46 -15.47
N ASP A 195 -14.42 2.38 -15.96
CA ASP A 195 -14.31 2.75 -17.36
C ASP A 195 -12.90 3.27 -17.66
N ARG A 196 -12.58 3.42 -18.95
CA ARG A 196 -11.26 3.90 -19.40
C ARG A 196 -10.90 5.27 -18.84
N ALA A 197 -11.86 6.18 -18.69
CA ALA A 197 -11.59 7.56 -18.28
C ALA A 197 -11.25 7.64 -16.78
N SER A 198 -11.98 6.90 -15.95
CA SER A 198 -11.70 6.74 -14.53
C SER A 198 -10.37 6.04 -14.30
N GLU A 199 -10.07 4.97 -15.03
CA GLU A 199 -8.78 4.26 -14.97
C GLU A 199 -7.61 5.17 -15.35
N HIS A 200 -7.72 5.88 -16.48
CA HIS A 200 -6.69 6.83 -16.89
C HIS A 200 -6.47 7.92 -15.85
N THR A 201 -7.53 8.36 -15.17
CA THR A 201 -7.41 9.36 -14.11
C THR A 201 -6.63 8.81 -12.91
N THR A 202 -6.90 7.56 -12.49
CA THR A 202 -6.18 6.93 -11.36
C THR A 202 -4.72 6.64 -11.72
N GLU A 203 -4.44 6.18 -12.93
CA GLU A 203 -3.08 5.99 -13.45
C GLU A 203 -2.30 7.31 -13.49
N MET A 204 -2.92 8.40 -13.94
CA MET A 204 -2.30 9.73 -13.91
C MET A 204 -1.96 10.17 -12.48
N ASN A 205 -2.79 9.84 -11.49
CA ASN A 205 -2.48 10.12 -10.09
C ASN A 205 -1.30 9.25 -9.61
N ALA A 206 -1.31 7.96 -9.93
CA ALA A 206 -0.30 6.99 -9.52
C ALA A 206 1.08 7.36 -10.06
N TYR A 207 1.22 7.59 -11.38
CA TYR A 207 2.47 8.01 -12.00
C TYR A 207 2.98 9.37 -11.52
N ARG A 208 2.09 10.32 -11.20
CA ARG A 208 2.46 11.60 -10.58
C ARG A 208 2.96 11.46 -9.14
N THR A 209 2.55 10.41 -8.45
CA THR A 209 3.00 10.09 -7.10
C THR A 209 4.34 9.35 -7.14
N GLU A 210 4.46 8.36 -8.04
CA GLU A 210 5.67 7.59 -8.31
C GLU A 210 6.88 8.48 -8.61
N ILE A 211 6.72 9.45 -9.53
CA ILE A 211 7.80 10.39 -9.87
C ILE A 211 8.29 11.22 -8.66
N GLY A 212 7.47 11.38 -7.61
CA GLY A 212 7.91 11.99 -6.37
C GLY A 212 9.12 11.28 -5.76
N VAL A 213 9.14 9.94 -5.82
CA VAL A 213 10.27 9.14 -5.35
C VAL A 213 11.50 9.39 -6.20
N ALA A 214 11.38 9.28 -7.53
CA ALA A 214 12.48 9.48 -8.45
C ALA A 214 13.09 10.90 -8.33
N ARG A 215 12.24 11.93 -8.19
CA ARG A 215 12.66 13.32 -7.95
C ARG A 215 13.40 13.50 -6.64
N GLY A 216 12.86 12.95 -5.55
CA GLY A 216 13.46 13.06 -4.22
C GLY A 216 14.84 12.40 -4.17
N LEU A 217 15.01 11.27 -4.85
CA LEU A 217 16.27 10.52 -4.86
C LEU A 217 17.23 10.97 -5.97
N GLY A 218 16.77 11.76 -6.94
CA GLY A 218 17.55 12.10 -8.14
C GLY A 218 17.79 10.90 -9.06
N VAL A 219 16.92 9.89 -9.03
CA VAL A 219 17.01 8.65 -9.81
C VAL A 219 16.47 8.89 -11.20
N SER A 220 17.19 8.45 -12.24
CA SER A 220 16.69 8.44 -13.62
C SER A 220 15.98 7.12 -13.93
N ASN A 221 14.76 7.19 -14.46
CA ASN A 221 13.94 6.08 -14.92
C ASN A 221 13.22 6.45 -16.25
N ASP A 222 12.22 5.67 -16.67
CA ASP A 222 11.49 5.94 -17.92
C ASP A 222 10.61 7.20 -17.88
N LEU A 223 10.21 7.66 -16.69
CA LEU A 223 9.32 8.80 -16.47
C LEU A 223 10.08 10.10 -16.20
N TYR A 224 11.25 10.00 -15.57
CA TYR A 224 12.00 11.13 -15.04
C TYR A 224 13.51 10.96 -15.25
N ALA A 225 14.15 12.08 -15.56
CA ALA A 225 15.59 12.23 -15.47
C ALA A 225 15.90 13.62 -14.89
N PRO A 226 17.00 13.79 -14.14
CA PRO A 226 17.45 15.10 -13.70
C PRO A 226 17.55 16.07 -14.90
N ARG A 227 16.94 17.25 -14.76
CA ARG A 227 16.84 18.31 -15.79
C ARG A 227 15.84 18.04 -16.94
N ALA A 228 15.07 16.96 -16.91
CA ALA A 228 13.95 16.81 -17.84
C ALA A 228 12.95 17.97 -17.66
N THR A 229 12.39 18.46 -18.76
CA THR A 229 11.43 19.56 -18.69
C THR A 229 10.10 19.06 -18.11
N ALA A 230 9.30 19.97 -17.55
CA ALA A 230 7.96 19.61 -17.07
C ALA A 230 7.07 19.07 -18.22
N ALA A 231 7.26 19.57 -19.44
CA ALA A 231 6.53 19.10 -20.61
C ALA A 231 6.90 17.65 -20.97
N ASP A 232 8.19 17.31 -21.00
CA ASP A 232 8.65 15.95 -21.30
C ASP A 232 8.18 14.95 -20.24
N ILE A 233 8.26 15.34 -18.97
CA ILE A 233 7.78 14.54 -17.85
C ILE A 233 6.27 14.30 -17.98
N ASN A 234 5.48 15.34 -18.24
CA ASN A 234 4.03 15.21 -18.37
C ASN A 234 3.65 14.33 -19.56
N ALA A 235 4.36 14.43 -20.69
CA ALA A 235 4.13 13.58 -21.86
C ALA A 235 4.45 12.10 -21.56
N ARG A 236 5.52 11.81 -20.81
CA ARG A 236 5.87 10.45 -20.38
C ARG A 236 4.86 9.86 -19.42
N ILE A 237 4.39 10.66 -18.45
CA ILE A 237 3.34 10.26 -17.50
C ILE A 237 2.04 9.94 -18.27
N ASP A 238 1.62 10.79 -19.19
CA ASP A 238 0.41 10.56 -20.00
C ASP A 238 0.54 9.32 -20.89
N GLN A 239 1.71 9.09 -21.49
CA GLN A 239 1.96 7.88 -22.26
C GLN A 239 1.93 6.61 -21.40
N ALA A 240 2.55 6.65 -20.22
CA ALA A 240 2.57 5.52 -19.29
C ALA A 240 1.16 5.23 -18.75
N ALA A 241 0.41 6.27 -18.38
CA ALA A 241 -0.97 6.16 -17.91
C ALA A 241 -1.89 5.55 -18.98
N ASN A 242 -1.78 6.00 -20.24
CA ASN A 242 -2.51 5.39 -21.35
C ASN A 242 -2.15 3.91 -21.54
N THR A 243 -0.86 3.57 -21.43
CA THR A 243 -0.41 2.18 -21.59
C THR A 243 -0.96 1.27 -20.49
N SER A 244 -0.89 1.69 -19.23
CA SER A 244 -1.50 0.96 -18.11
C SER A 244 -3.01 0.83 -18.27
N THR A 245 -3.68 1.94 -18.62
CA THR A 245 -5.13 1.99 -18.81
C THR A 245 -5.57 1.00 -19.89
N ASP A 246 -4.88 0.96 -21.03
CA ASP A 246 -5.22 0.06 -22.12
C ASP A 246 -5.02 -1.41 -21.68
N ALA A 247 -3.99 -1.73 -20.89
CA ALA A 247 -3.79 -3.06 -20.32
C ALA A 247 -4.88 -3.44 -19.30
N PHE A 248 -5.31 -2.50 -18.45
CA PHE A 248 -6.43 -2.68 -17.54
C PHE A 248 -7.73 -2.97 -18.31
N CYS A 249 -8.03 -2.17 -19.34
CA CYS A 249 -9.24 -2.30 -20.14
C CYS A 249 -9.29 -3.61 -20.94
N GLN A 250 -8.14 -4.09 -21.44
CA GLN A 250 -8.05 -5.42 -22.06
C GLN A 250 -8.42 -6.54 -21.09
N SER A 251 -8.11 -6.38 -19.80
CA SER A 251 -8.31 -7.42 -18.78
C SER A 251 -9.68 -7.35 -18.10
N ASN A 252 -10.23 -6.15 -17.92
CA ASN A 252 -11.43 -5.90 -17.11
C ASN A 252 -12.66 -5.51 -17.94
N GLY A 253 -12.47 -5.14 -19.21
CA GLY A 253 -13.51 -4.56 -20.04
C GLY A 253 -13.72 -3.09 -19.71
N CYS A 254 -13.35 -2.24 -20.66
CA CYS A 254 -13.80 -0.86 -20.82
C CYS A 254 -14.43 -0.76 -22.22
#